data_AF-A0A358N1V2-F1
#
_entry.id   AF-A0A358N1V2-F1
#
_cell.length_a   1.000
_cell.length_b   1.000
_cell.length_c   1.000
_cell.angle_alpha   90.00
_cell.angle_beta   90.00
_cell.angle_gamma   90.00
#
_symmetry.space_group_name_H-M   'P 1'
#
loop_
_entity.id
_entity.type
_entity.pdbx_description
1 polymer ?
#
loop_
_entity_poly.entity_id
_entity_poly.type
_entity_poly.pdbx_seq_one_letter_code
_entity_poly.pdbx_strand_id
1 'polypeptide(L)'
;MKRGFVVLLLLVVIALQVLRNEFLRTELVAQEPKGAVETAAVSSVADVNAQTPQGRDGYVGREVCRECHVENYDLHRMHGHAHTFALASDEKVVSKFDGRVFDYGEPYGQYEYEQGEDGLSVRISGGSNDSFPLQYALGSGDHAITLLSLAKDAEKGTVAYEHRGSWFSDRDRLGRTPGQPLKLPESEWQRFGMKHVDNVMQKCIYCHTTTGTVVDQTIVDLKANVNCEKCHGPGEEHVRQARAMKEPPPFSVGSSKWDSESEIQLCGDCHRLPEAITLKELREYPDKLARFQPVGLLRSQCFIESEGALRCTTCHNPHQTISDMSETEHIANCIECHQPEKSAHVSCPVSTTEGCIQCHMPKYDFESLGTGFHDHWIRVHPEG
;
A
#
# COMPACT_ATOMS: atom_id res chain seq x y z
N MET A 1 70.09 -2.58 -7.99
CA MET A 1 68.68 -2.71 -7.54
C MET A 1 68.36 -1.94 -6.25
N LYS A 2 68.89 -0.72 -6.02
CA LYS A 2 68.54 0.09 -4.82
C LYS A 2 68.06 1.52 -5.12
N ARG A 3 68.09 1.97 -6.39
CA ARG A 3 67.59 3.30 -6.79
C ARG A 3 66.15 3.28 -7.35
N GLY A 4 65.71 2.18 -7.97
CA GLY A 4 64.34 2.05 -8.49
C GLY A 4 63.28 1.90 -7.39
N PHE A 5 63.63 1.30 -6.25
CA PHE A 5 62.67 1.04 -5.16
C PHE A 5 62.32 2.31 -4.36
N VAL A 6 63.27 3.24 -4.24
CA VAL A 6 63.06 4.52 -3.53
C VAL A 6 62.16 5.46 -4.33
N VAL A 7 62.27 5.46 -5.67
CA VAL A 7 61.41 6.27 -6.54
C VAL A 7 59.97 5.75 -6.55
N LEU A 8 59.80 4.42 -6.53
CA LEU A 8 58.47 3.79 -6.47
C LEU A 8 57.76 4.10 -5.13
N LEU A 9 58.49 4.07 -4.01
CA LEU A 9 57.96 4.43 -2.68
C LEU A 9 57.57 5.91 -2.59
N LEU A 10 58.37 6.82 -3.16
CA LEU A 10 58.06 8.25 -3.20
C LEU A 10 56.81 8.55 -4.06
N LEU A 11 56.65 7.88 -5.20
CA LEU A 11 55.47 8.05 -6.05
C LEU A 11 54.20 7.50 -5.39
N VAL A 12 54.27 6.40 -4.65
CA VAL A 12 53.14 5.85 -3.90
C VAL A 12 52.74 6.76 -2.72
N VAL A 13 53.71 7.37 -2.02
CA VAL A 13 53.42 8.33 -0.93
C VAL A 13 52.81 9.62 -1.46
N ILE A 14 53.27 10.13 -2.61
CA ILE A 14 52.68 11.32 -3.25
C ILE A 14 51.27 11.00 -3.78
N ALA A 15 51.06 9.82 -4.40
CA ALA A 15 49.72 9.40 -4.84
C ALA A 15 48.74 9.23 -3.67
N LEU A 16 49.20 8.70 -2.53
CA LEU A 16 48.39 8.60 -1.31
C LEU A 16 48.12 9.97 -0.67
N GLN A 17 49.03 10.94 -0.77
CA GLN A 17 48.79 12.30 -0.29
C GLN A 17 47.84 13.08 -1.20
N VAL A 18 47.91 12.89 -2.52
CA VAL A 18 46.95 13.49 -3.47
C VAL A 18 45.55 12.89 -3.29
N LEU A 19 45.45 11.56 -3.11
CA LEU A 19 44.17 10.90 -2.78
C LEU A 19 43.62 11.32 -1.41
N ARG A 20 44.49 11.61 -0.43
CA ARG A 20 44.06 12.11 0.90
C ARG A 20 43.68 13.59 0.87
N ASN A 21 44.25 14.39 -0.04
CA ASN A 21 43.86 15.79 -0.24
C ASN A 21 42.60 15.96 -1.10
N GLU A 22 42.29 15.04 -2.02
CA GLU A 22 40.98 15.04 -2.71
C GLU A 22 39.82 14.58 -1.81
N PHE A 23 40.13 13.97 -0.65
CA PHE A 23 39.14 13.64 0.39
C PHE A 23 38.84 14.81 1.35
N LEU A 24 39.52 15.95 1.23
CA LEU A 24 39.02 17.23 1.76
C LEU A 24 38.08 17.83 0.72
N ARG A 25 37.02 17.07 0.40
CA ARG A 25 35.83 17.62 -0.24
C ARG A 25 35.32 18.71 0.70
N THR A 26 35.27 19.91 0.17
CA THR A 26 34.50 21.04 0.65
C THR A 26 33.23 20.53 1.31
N GLU A 27 33.12 20.66 2.63
CA GLU A 27 31.83 20.69 3.31
C GLU A 27 31.09 21.92 2.78
N LEU A 28 30.48 21.78 1.60
CA LEU A 28 29.25 22.51 1.32
C LEU A 28 28.21 21.89 2.26
N VAL A 29 28.19 22.38 3.50
CA VAL A 29 26.97 22.42 4.28
C VAL A 29 26.03 23.29 3.45
N ALA A 30 25.23 22.65 2.59
CA ALA A 30 24.03 23.27 2.07
C ALA A 30 23.16 23.55 3.29
N GLN A 31 23.21 24.78 3.79
CA GLN A 31 22.19 25.28 4.69
C GLN A 31 20.90 25.28 3.89
N GLU A 32 20.06 24.26 4.12
CA GLU A 32 18.69 24.28 3.65
C GLU A 32 18.02 25.57 4.18
N PRO A 33 17.23 26.25 3.35
CA PRO A 33 16.52 27.43 3.80
C PRO A 33 15.60 27.04 4.96
N LYS A 34 15.72 27.75 6.09
CA LYS A 34 14.77 27.73 7.23
C LYS A 34 13.39 28.31 6.85
N GLY A 35 13.01 28.25 5.58
CA GLY A 35 11.72 28.71 5.10
C GLY A 35 10.66 27.65 5.36
N ALA A 36 9.44 28.08 5.68
CA ALA A 36 8.28 27.21 5.74
C ALA A 36 8.20 26.39 4.45
N VAL A 37 8.03 25.07 4.56
CA VAL A 37 7.60 24.27 3.41
C VAL A 37 6.20 24.77 3.08
N GLU A 38 6.10 25.36 1.89
CA GLU A 38 4.83 25.77 1.32
C GLU A 38 4.08 24.48 0.96
N THR A 39 3.34 23.94 1.92
CA THR A 39 2.31 22.94 1.63
C THR A 39 1.18 23.69 0.94
N ALA A 40 0.71 23.18 -0.20
CA ALA A 40 -0.45 23.76 -0.83
C ALA A 40 -1.61 23.68 0.18
N ALA A 41 -2.28 24.81 0.42
CA ALA A 41 -3.49 24.84 1.23
C ALA A 41 -4.49 23.83 0.67
N VAL A 42 -5.14 23.09 1.56
CA VAL A 42 -6.16 22.10 1.19
C VAL A 42 -7.26 22.84 0.44
N SER A 43 -7.39 22.59 -0.87
CA SER A 43 -8.57 23.07 -1.61
C SER A 43 -9.79 22.41 -0.98
N SER A 44 -10.87 23.19 -0.83
CA SER A 44 -12.02 22.87 0.00
C SER A 44 -12.64 21.50 -0.32
N VAL A 45 -13.38 20.92 0.63
CA VAL A 45 -14.15 19.67 0.47
C VAL A 45 -15.07 19.70 -0.77
N ALA A 46 -15.47 20.89 -1.22
CA ALA A 46 -16.24 21.06 -2.44
C ALA A 46 -15.42 20.79 -3.72
N ASP A 47 -14.12 21.10 -3.75
CA ASP A 47 -13.29 21.02 -4.96
C ASP A 47 -12.91 19.58 -5.35
N VAL A 48 -12.90 18.64 -4.39
CA VAL A 48 -12.58 17.23 -4.68
C VAL A 48 -13.78 16.48 -5.27
N ASN A 49 -15.00 16.96 -5.01
CA ASN A 49 -16.24 16.50 -5.66
C ASN A 49 -16.65 17.38 -6.86
N ALA A 50 -16.15 18.60 -6.99
CA ALA A 50 -16.56 19.58 -8.01
C ALA A 50 -15.50 19.88 -9.09
N GLN A 51 -14.30 19.28 -9.03
CA GLN A 51 -13.47 19.21 -10.23
C GLN A 51 -14.20 18.37 -11.26
N THR A 52 -14.75 19.07 -12.26
CA THR A 52 -15.27 18.45 -13.48
C THR A 52 -14.19 17.51 -13.98
N PRO A 53 -14.48 16.22 -14.19
CA PRO A 53 -13.46 15.26 -14.53
C PRO A 53 -12.88 15.65 -15.89
N GLN A 54 -11.67 16.21 -15.90
CA GLN A 54 -10.71 15.78 -16.91
C GLN A 54 -10.33 14.36 -16.51
N GLY A 55 -11.29 13.45 -16.66
CA GLY A 55 -11.04 12.05 -16.52
C GLY A 55 -9.97 11.72 -17.53
N ARG A 56 -8.95 10.98 -17.09
CA ARG A 56 -8.08 10.27 -18.01
C ARG A 56 -8.95 9.62 -19.09
N ASP A 57 -8.60 9.81 -20.36
CA ASP A 57 -9.41 9.37 -21.50
C ASP A 57 -9.92 7.92 -21.29
N GLY A 58 -11.21 7.71 -21.53
CA GLY A 58 -11.83 6.38 -21.47
C GLY A 58 -12.45 5.94 -20.13
N TYR A 59 -12.31 6.70 -19.03
CA TYR A 59 -12.87 6.29 -17.73
C TYR A 59 -14.25 6.92 -17.45
N VAL A 60 -15.29 6.10 -17.27
CA VAL A 60 -16.70 6.54 -17.10
C VAL A 60 -17.17 6.65 -15.64
N GLY A 61 -16.44 6.06 -14.70
CA GLY A 61 -16.79 6.04 -13.28
C GLY A 61 -17.76 4.93 -12.90
N ARG A 62 -17.68 4.50 -11.63
CA ARG A 62 -18.39 3.31 -11.11
C ARG A 62 -19.92 3.38 -11.19
N GLU A 63 -20.49 4.58 -11.14
CA GLU A 63 -21.95 4.75 -11.18
C GLU A 63 -22.54 4.30 -12.53
N VAL A 64 -21.79 4.48 -13.62
CA VAL A 64 -22.20 3.99 -14.94
C VAL A 64 -22.21 2.46 -14.97
N CYS A 65 -21.27 1.80 -14.28
CA CYS A 65 -21.22 0.35 -14.20
C CYS A 65 -22.46 -0.23 -13.49
N ARG A 66 -23.02 0.49 -12.50
CA ARG A 66 -24.21 0.08 -11.73
C ARG A 66 -25.44 -0.09 -12.61
N GLU A 67 -25.56 0.67 -13.70
CA GLU A 67 -26.72 0.62 -14.61
C GLU A 67 -26.98 -0.80 -15.14
N CYS A 68 -25.91 -1.59 -15.31
CA CYS A 68 -25.99 -2.97 -15.82
C CYS A 68 -25.52 -4.03 -14.80
N HIS A 69 -24.59 -3.69 -13.89
CA HIS A 69 -23.96 -4.64 -12.94
C HIS A 69 -24.33 -4.32 -11.49
N VAL A 70 -25.64 -4.29 -11.18
CA VAL A 70 -26.16 -3.89 -9.86
C VAL A 70 -25.59 -4.75 -8.72
N GLU A 71 -25.58 -6.08 -8.88
CA GLU A 71 -25.13 -7.01 -7.83
C GLU A 71 -23.65 -6.81 -7.48
N ASN A 72 -22.75 -6.82 -8.49
CA ASN A 72 -21.33 -6.58 -8.27
C ASN A 72 -21.07 -5.18 -7.70
N TYR A 73 -21.84 -4.17 -8.13
CA TYR A 73 -21.72 -2.82 -7.57
C TYR A 73 -22.10 -2.80 -6.09
N ASP A 74 -23.20 -3.46 -5.71
CA ASP A 74 -23.72 -3.49 -4.34
C ASP A 74 -22.83 -4.27 -3.39
N LEU A 75 -22.17 -5.33 -3.85
CA LEU A 75 -21.10 -6.01 -3.12
C LEU A 75 -19.87 -5.08 -2.99
N HIS A 76 -19.39 -4.55 -4.12
CA HIS A 76 -18.15 -3.79 -4.17
C HIS A 76 -18.20 -2.49 -3.35
N ARG A 77 -19.34 -1.79 -3.28
CA ARG A 77 -19.46 -0.57 -2.46
C ARG A 77 -19.24 -0.81 -0.96
N MET A 78 -19.45 -2.05 -0.50
CA MET A 78 -19.21 -2.45 0.89
C MET A 78 -17.79 -2.99 1.10
N HIS A 79 -17.08 -3.31 0.01
CA HIS A 79 -15.72 -3.83 0.03
C HIS A 79 -14.69 -2.76 0.36
N GLY A 80 -13.62 -3.14 1.07
CA GLY A 80 -12.53 -2.23 1.46
C GLY A 80 -11.88 -1.48 0.29
N HIS A 81 -11.82 -2.09 -0.91
CA HIS A 81 -11.36 -1.43 -2.15
C HIS A 81 -12.11 -0.13 -2.46
N ALA A 82 -13.40 -0.04 -2.12
CA ALA A 82 -14.22 1.15 -2.34
C ALA A 82 -13.92 2.31 -1.38
N HIS A 83 -13.02 2.13 -0.40
CA HIS A 83 -12.74 3.11 0.66
C HIS A 83 -11.23 3.34 0.90
N THR A 84 -10.36 2.94 -0.02
CA THR A 84 -8.89 2.98 0.17
C THR A 84 -8.26 4.37 0.19
N PHE A 85 -8.97 5.43 -0.19
CA PHE A 85 -8.45 6.80 -0.27
C PHE A 85 -9.50 7.82 0.15
N ALA A 86 -9.09 8.75 1.01
CA ALA A 86 -9.90 9.88 1.43
C ALA A 86 -9.04 11.14 1.61
N LEU A 87 -9.69 12.29 1.73
CA LEU A 87 -9.04 13.48 2.29
C LEU A 87 -8.87 13.31 3.78
N ALA A 88 -7.79 13.86 4.34
CA ALA A 88 -7.59 13.87 5.79
C ALA A 88 -8.68 14.64 6.54
N SER A 89 -9.34 15.59 5.86
CA SER A 89 -10.46 16.38 6.38
C SER A 89 -11.82 15.67 6.30
N ASP A 90 -11.90 14.46 5.74
CA ASP A 90 -13.14 13.67 5.75
C ASP A 90 -13.51 13.33 7.21
N GLU A 91 -14.76 13.53 7.60
CA GLU A 91 -15.26 13.27 8.96
C GLU A 91 -14.89 11.86 9.46
N LYS A 92 -14.91 10.86 8.58
CA LYS A 92 -14.53 9.49 8.92
C LYS A 92 -13.05 9.39 9.30
N VAL A 93 -12.17 10.17 8.67
CA VAL A 93 -10.75 10.22 9.01
C VAL A 93 -10.54 11.08 10.26
N VAL A 94 -11.12 12.28 10.30
CA VAL A 94 -11.00 13.22 11.42
C VAL A 94 -11.40 12.54 12.73
N SER A 95 -12.51 11.79 12.75
CA SER A 95 -12.97 11.05 13.95
C SER A 95 -11.97 10.03 14.50
N LYS A 96 -10.96 9.62 13.72
CA LYS A 96 -9.92 8.67 14.11
C LYS A 96 -8.65 9.32 14.62
N PHE A 97 -8.44 10.60 14.36
CA PHE A 97 -7.19 11.29 14.68
C PHE A 97 -7.40 12.51 15.58
N ASP A 98 -8.45 13.30 15.39
CA ASP A 98 -8.65 14.55 16.10
C ASP A 98 -8.66 14.38 17.63
N GLY A 99 -7.92 15.25 18.31
CA GLY A 99 -7.71 15.24 19.76
C GLY A 99 -6.88 14.06 20.28
N ARG A 100 -6.34 13.19 19.42
CA ARG A 100 -5.55 12.02 19.83
C ARG A 100 -4.06 12.35 19.87
N VAL A 101 -3.37 11.63 20.75
CA VAL A 101 -1.91 11.71 20.89
C VAL A 101 -1.31 10.33 20.62
N PHE A 102 -0.23 10.30 19.86
CA PHE A 102 0.55 9.11 19.59
C PHE A 102 1.98 9.29 20.09
N ASP A 103 2.37 8.47 21.07
CA ASP A 103 3.75 8.41 21.54
C ASP A 103 4.57 7.46 20.65
N TYR A 104 5.46 8.04 19.86
CA TYR A 104 6.38 7.27 19.02
C TYR A 104 7.61 6.79 19.83
N GLY A 105 7.85 7.38 21.00
CA GLY A 105 9.02 7.18 21.83
C GLY A 105 10.24 7.98 21.38
N GLU A 106 11.29 7.98 22.20
CA GLU A 106 12.56 8.62 21.87
C GLU A 106 13.21 7.97 20.63
N PRO A 107 13.81 8.77 19.72
CA PRO A 107 14.07 10.21 19.81
C PRO A 107 12.98 11.10 19.17
N TYR A 108 11.79 10.57 18.91
CA TYR A 108 10.75 11.23 18.13
C TYR A 108 9.73 12.00 19.00
N GLY A 109 9.39 11.45 20.16
CA GLY A 109 8.44 12.05 21.08
C GLY A 109 6.98 11.80 20.70
N GLN A 110 6.11 12.72 21.12
CA GLN A 110 4.67 12.61 21.02
C GLN A 110 4.12 13.44 19.86
N TYR A 111 3.20 12.83 19.11
CA TYR A 111 2.50 13.43 17.97
C TYR A 111 1.07 13.73 18.38
N GLU A 112 0.69 15.00 18.35
CA GLU A 112 -0.64 15.49 18.73
C GLU A 112 -1.40 15.87 17.45
N TYR A 113 -2.56 15.27 17.24
CA TYR A 113 -3.40 15.48 16.06
C TYR A 113 -4.58 16.38 16.41
N GLU A 114 -4.83 17.38 15.57
CA GLU A 114 -5.87 18.38 15.82
C GLU A 114 -6.54 18.83 14.52
N GLN A 115 -7.86 18.87 14.54
CA GLN A 115 -8.70 19.44 13.49
C GLN A 115 -8.86 20.95 13.72
N GLY A 116 -8.27 21.75 12.83
CA GLY A 116 -8.44 23.20 12.81
C GLY A 116 -9.37 23.68 11.70
N GLU A 117 -9.42 25.01 11.50
CA GLU A 117 -10.15 25.63 10.40
C GLU A 117 -9.59 25.22 9.02
N ASP A 118 -8.27 25.03 8.93
CA ASP A 118 -7.55 24.70 7.70
C ASP A 118 -7.43 23.19 7.41
N GLY A 119 -8.04 22.35 8.26
CA GLY A 119 -7.98 20.88 8.14
C GLY A 119 -7.29 20.18 9.31
N LEU A 120 -7.10 18.87 9.15
CA LEU A 120 -6.39 18.05 10.13
C LEU A 120 -4.88 18.33 10.06
N SER A 121 -4.25 18.48 11.21
CA SER A 121 -2.80 18.71 11.31
C SER A 121 -2.18 17.89 12.43
N VAL A 122 -0.85 17.78 12.41
CA VAL A 122 -0.09 17.09 13.47
C VAL A 122 1.05 17.97 13.98
N ARG A 123 1.23 18.03 15.29
CA ARG A 123 2.35 18.72 15.95
C ARG A 123 3.16 17.73 16.79
N ILE A 124 4.45 17.99 16.96
CA ILE A 124 5.31 17.22 17.87
C ILE A 124 5.41 17.97 19.21
N SER A 125 5.10 17.30 20.33
CA SER A 125 5.19 17.88 21.67
C SER A 125 6.62 18.31 22.00
N GLY A 126 6.79 19.54 22.52
CA GLY A 126 8.12 20.07 22.88
C GLY A 126 9.02 20.44 21.70
N GLY A 127 8.54 20.26 20.46
CA GLY A 127 9.18 20.79 19.25
C GLY A 127 8.87 22.27 19.02
N SER A 128 9.10 22.75 17.79
CA SER A 128 8.55 24.03 17.34
C SER A 128 7.02 24.02 17.40
N ASN A 129 6.38 25.18 17.58
CA ASN A 129 4.91 25.29 17.57
C ASN A 129 4.27 25.02 16.20
N ASP A 130 5.07 24.75 15.17
CA ASP A 130 4.59 24.55 13.81
C ASP A 130 3.87 23.20 13.68
N SER A 131 2.61 23.25 13.27
CA SER A 131 1.81 22.09 12.90
C SER A 131 2.08 21.70 11.44
N PHE A 132 2.17 20.41 11.16
CA PHE A 132 2.27 19.89 9.80
C PHE A 132 0.87 19.54 9.27
N PRO A 133 0.43 20.10 8.13
CA PRO A 133 -0.89 19.84 7.58
C PRO A 133 -0.98 18.45 6.91
N LEU A 134 -2.10 17.79 7.16
CA LEU A 134 -2.41 16.45 6.65
C LEU A 134 -3.39 16.58 5.50
N GLN A 135 -3.06 16.01 4.35
CA GLN A 135 -3.85 16.22 3.12
C GLN A 135 -4.72 15.01 2.78
N TYR A 136 -4.13 13.81 2.84
CA TYR A 136 -4.77 12.59 2.37
C TYR A 136 -4.69 11.48 3.42
N ALA A 137 -5.58 10.51 3.29
CA ALA A 137 -5.64 9.32 4.11
C ALA A 137 -5.72 8.08 3.20
N LEU A 138 -4.90 7.08 3.53
CA LEU A 138 -4.74 5.84 2.78
C LEU A 138 -5.18 4.66 3.65
N GLY A 139 -6.03 3.80 3.09
CA GLY A 139 -6.55 2.58 3.75
C GLY A 139 -8.06 2.65 3.98
N SER A 140 -8.73 1.49 3.90
CA SER A 140 -10.18 1.38 4.02
C SER A 140 -10.72 1.64 5.42
N GLY A 141 -9.85 1.57 6.44
CA GLY A 141 -10.23 1.54 7.84
C GLY A 141 -10.62 0.15 8.36
N ASP A 142 -10.66 -0.89 7.52
CA ASP A 142 -10.90 -2.27 8.00
C ASP A 142 -9.75 -2.76 8.88
N HIS A 143 -8.52 -2.34 8.54
CA HIS A 143 -7.31 -2.67 9.29
C HIS A 143 -6.66 -1.41 9.85
N ALA A 144 -6.38 -0.44 8.97
CA ALA A 144 -5.70 0.78 9.34
C ALA A 144 -6.01 1.94 8.38
N ILE A 145 -5.72 3.16 8.86
CA ILE A 145 -5.68 4.39 8.07
C ILE A 145 -4.33 5.05 8.32
N THR A 146 -3.59 5.35 7.26
CA THR A 146 -2.30 6.05 7.28
C THR A 146 -2.42 7.40 6.59
N LEU A 147 -1.88 8.46 7.19
CA LEU A 147 -1.94 9.80 6.63
C LEU A 147 -0.79 10.04 5.65
N LEU A 148 -1.06 10.85 4.62
CA LEU A 148 -0.10 11.23 3.58
C LEU A 148 -0.18 12.74 3.32
N SER A 149 0.97 13.39 3.15
CA SER A 149 1.03 14.79 2.70
C SER A 149 2.00 14.97 1.55
N LEU A 150 1.68 15.86 0.62
CA LEU A 150 2.57 16.27 -0.46
C LEU A 150 3.25 17.61 -0.14
N ALA A 151 4.53 17.69 -0.43
CA ALA A 151 5.37 18.83 -0.06
C ALA A 151 6.38 19.15 -1.17
N LYS A 152 6.81 20.41 -1.22
CA LYS A 152 7.88 20.86 -2.10
C LYS A 152 9.22 20.58 -1.44
N ASP A 153 10.08 19.90 -2.17
CA ASP A 153 11.46 19.64 -1.83
C ASP A 153 12.35 20.42 -2.81
N ALA A 154 13.37 21.09 -2.28
CA ALA A 154 14.23 21.98 -3.06
C ALA A 154 15.00 21.26 -4.18
N GLU A 155 15.31 19.97 -3.99
CA GLU A 155 16.08 19.18 -4.96
C GLU A 155 15.21 18.24 -5.79
N LYS A 156 14.15 17.70 -5.19
CA LYS A 156 13.32 16.64 -5.78
C LYS A 156 11.99 17.12 -6.36
N GLY A 157 11.67 18.40 -6.24
CA GLY A 157 10.40 18.93 -6.72
C GLY A 157 9.26 18.58 -5.75
N THR A 158 8.36 17.66 -6.12
CA THR A 158 7.30 17.21 -5.20
C THR A 158 7.71 15.89 -4.53
N VAL A 159 7.50 15.81 -3.22
CA VAL A 159 7.71 14.60 -2.41
C VAL A 159 6.47 14.29 -1.59
N ALA A 160 6.32 13.03 -1.19
CA ALA A 160 5.29 12.60 -0.25
C ALA A 160 5.89 12.24 1.11
N TYR A 161 5.18 12.60 2.16
CA TYR A 161 5.47 12.16 3.52
C TYR A 161 4.39 11.17 3.96
N GLU A 162 4.78 9.89 4.11
CA GLU A 162 3.98 8.89 4.81
C GLU A 162 4.15 9.11 6.32
N HIS A 163 3.09 9.53 6.99
CA HIS A 163 3.15 9.95 8.39
C HIS A 163 3.36 8.79 9.35
N ARG A 164 3.98 9.10 10.48
CA ARG A 164 4.45 8.11 11.45
C ARG A 164 3.37 7.42 12.27
N GLY A 165 2.25 8.09 12.48
CA GLY A 165 1.09 7.53 13.16
C GLY A 165 0.04 7.06 12.15
N SER A 166 -0.38 5.81 12.31
CA SER A 166 -1.56 5.27 11.67
C SER A 166 -2.61 4.94 12.71
N TRP A 167 -3.89 5.06 12.36
CA TRP A 167 -4.97 4.52 13.15
C TRP A 167 -5.17 3.04 12.82
N PHE A 168 -5.44 2.20 13.83
CA PHE A 168 -5.68 0.77 13.71
C PHE A 168 -7.04 0.37 14.29
N SER A 169 -7.80 -0.42 13.53
CA SER A 169 -9.21 -0.74 13.82
C SER A 169 -9.42 -1.66 15.02
N ASP A 170 -8.62 -2.72 15.16
CA ASP A 170 -8.75 -3.76 16.21
C ASP A 170 -8.84 -3.19 17.63
N ARG A 171 -8.11 -2.11 17.91
CA ARG A 171 -8.06 -1.48 19.25
C ARG A 171 -8.46 -0.01 19.25
N ASP A 172 -9.02 0.49 18.14
CA ASP A 172 -9.34 1.90 17.91
C ASP A 172 -8.23 2.83 18.45
N ARG A 173 -6.98 2.63 18.01
CA ARG A 173 -5.82 3.34 18.56
C ARG A 173 -4.85 3.81 17.48
N LEU A 174 -4.09 4.85 17.82
CA LEU A 174 -2.93 5.23 17.04
C LEU A 174 -1.76 4.28 17.34
N GLY A 175 -0.98 3.98 16.32
CA GLY A 175 0.22 3.17 16.42
C GLY A 175 1.21 3.55 15.32
N ARG A 176 2.40 2.93 15.37
CA ARG A 176 3.44 3.18 14.39
C ARG A 176 3.01 2.70 13.01
N THR A 177 3.14 3.56 12.01
CA THR A 177 2.96 3.19 10.60
C THR A 177 3.99 2.11 10.21
N PRO A 178 3.56 0.97 9.62
CA PRO A 178 4.44 -0.13 9.24
C PRO A 178 5.64 0.27 8.38
N GLY A 179 6.84 -0.16 8.78
CA GLY A 179 8.07 0.07 8.00
C GLY A 179 8.77 1.40 8.30
N GLN A 180 8.19 2.27 9.13
CA GLN A 180 8.85 3.49 9.57
C GLN A 180 10.13 3.20 10.38
N PRO A 181 11.23 3.93 10.10
CA PRO A 181 12.50 3.69 10.78
C PRO A 181 12.44 4.16 12.23
N LEU A 182 13.30 3.55 13.06
CA LEU A 182 13.58 3.99 14.44
C LEU A 182 14.84 4.86 14.54
N LYS A 183 15.50 5.17 13.42
CA LYS A 183 16.72 5.98 13.39
C LYS A 183 16.39 7.46 13.46
N LEU A 184 17.33 8.30 13.87
CA LEU A 184 17.13 9.77 13.83
C LEU A 184 16.77 10.24 12.41
N PRO A 185 15.76 11.10 12.25
CA PRO A 185 15.46 11.70 10.96
C PRO A 185 16.58 12.64 10.50
N GLU A 186 16.79 12.71 9.19
CA GLU A 186 17.87 13.48 8.58
C GLU A 186 17.50 14.97 8.41
N SER A 187 16.22 15.32 8.56
CA SER A 187 15.71 16.69 8.54
C SER A 187 14.50 16.89 9.46
N GLU A 188 14.17 18.15 9.77
CA GLU A 188 12.98 18.50 10.56
C GLU A 188 11.69 17.91 9.95
N TRP A 189 11.55 17.95 8.62
CA TRP A 189 10.35 17.44 7.94
C TRP A 189 10.24 15.92 7.98
N GLN A 190 11.37 15.22 7.94
CA GLN A 190 11.38 13.76 8.13
C GLN A 190 10.98 13.36 9.57
N ARG A 191 10.89 14.29 10.52
CA ARG A 191 10.30 14.01 11.84
C ARG A 191 8.81 13.70 11.73
N PHE A 192 8.08 14.23 10.75
CA PHE A 192 6.66 13.97 10.59
C PHE A 192 6.37 12.65 9.84
N GLY A 193 7.26 12.23 8.95
CA GLY A 193 7.03 11.03 8.14
C GLY A 193 8.23 10.54 7.35
N MET A 194 8.09 9.35 6.76
CA MET A 194 9.03 8.81 5.78
C MET A 194 8.85 9.57 4.46
N LYS A 195 9.96 10.09 3.92
CA LYS A 195 9.98 10.79 2.64
C LYS A 195 10.00 9.78 1.48
N HIS A 196 9.05 9.92 0.56
CA HIS A 196 8.96 9.17 -0.69
C HIS A 196 9.07 10.12 -1.88
N VAL A 197 9.78 9.68 -2.91
CA VAL A 197 10.04 10.44 -4.14
C VAL A 197 9.61 9.64 -5.36
N ASP A 198 9.46 10.31 -6.50
CA ASP A 198 9.29 9.71 -7.83
C ASP A 198 8.25 8.57 -7.86
N ASN A 199 8.65 7.40 -8.35
CA ASN A 199 7.80 6.22 -8.52
C ASN A 199 7.28 5.65 -7.20
N VAL A 200 8.01 5.81 -6.08
CA VAL A 200 7.58 5.32 -4.77
C VAL A 200 6.40 6.14 -4.27
N MET A 201 6.49 7.47 -4.39
CA MET A 201 5.38 8.38 -4.10
C MET A 201 4.15 8.05 -4.97
N GLN A 202 4.37 7.95 -6.29
CA GLN A 202 3.26 7.69 -7.22
C GLN A 202 2.62 6.31 -6.99
N LYS A 203 3.36 5.33 -6.43
CA LYS A 203 2.82 4.00 -6.10
C LYS A 203 1.77 4.06 -4.98
N CYS A 204 1.91 4.96 -4.00
CA CYS A 204 0.87 5.19 -2.99
C CYS A 204 -0.45 5.59 -3.65
N ILE A 205 -0.39 6.55 -4.58
CA ILE A 205 -1.58 7.03 -5.30
C ILE A 205 -2.13 5.93 -6.20
N TYR A 206 -1.26 5.24 -6.94
CA TYR A 206 -1.67 4.14 -7.81
C TYR A 206 -2.43 3.05 -7.04
N CYS A 207 -1.91 2.57 -5.91
CA CYS A 207 -2.54 1.46 -5.19
C CYS A 207 -3.84 1.84 -4.47
N HIS A 208 -4.01 3.12 -4.13
CA HIS A 208 -5.16 3.59 -3.34
C HIS A 208 -6.24 4.30 -4.17
N THR A 209 -6.00 4.52 -5.46
CA THR A 209 -6.94 5.20 -6.38
C THR A 209 -7.15 4.41 -7.66
N THR A 210 -8.21 4.74 -8.39
CA THR A 210 -8.51 4.21 -9.72
C THR A 210 -7.66 4.95 -10.75
N THR A 211 -7.61 6.28 -10.64
CA THR A 211 -6.71 7.16 -11.37
C THR A 211 -6.24 8.28 -10.45
N GLY A 212 -5.07 8.83 -10.72
CA GLY A 212 -4.52 9.98 -10.00
C GLY A 212 -3.04 10.14 -10.29
N THR A 213 -2.61 11.37 -10.53
CA THR A 213 -1.20 11.71 -10.81
C THR A 213 -0.77 12.86 -9.92
N VAL A 214 0.41 12.74 -9.31
CA VAL A 214 0.95 13.85 -8.53
C VAL A 214 1.55 14.91 -9.46
N VAL A 215 1.02 16.14 -9.39
CA VAL A 215 1.51 17.33 -10.12
C VAL A 215 1.55 18.49 -9.14
N ASP A 216 2.71 19.13 -8.99
CA ASP A 216 2.91 20.33 -8.16
C ASP A 216 2.22 20.24 -6.79
N GLN A 217 2.55 19.21 -6.01
CA GLN A 217 2.01 18.93 -4.67
C GLN A 217 0.50 18.66 -4.59
N THR A 218 -0.16 18.42 -5.72
CA THR A 218 -1.58 18.07 -5.80
C THR A 218 -1.76 16.77 -6.56
N ILE A 219 -2.91 16.10 -6.35
CA ILE A 219 -3.28 14.92 -7.15
C ILE A 219 -4.31 15.37 -8.18
N VAL A 220 -3.95 15.29 -9.46
CA VAL A 220 -4.83 15.60 -10.60
C VAL A 220 -5.38 14.32 -11.22
N ASP A 221 -6.44 14.45 -12.02
CA ASP A 221 -7.17 13.34 -12.66
C ASP A 221 -7.60 12.26 -11.65
N LEU A 222 -7.94 12.69 -10.44
CA LEU A 222 -8.25 11.81 -9.32
C LEU A 222 -9.60 11.11 -9.50
N LYS A 223 -9.57 9.78 -9.52
CA LYS A 223 -10.72 8.94 -9.19
C LYS A 223 -10.36 8.13 -7.96
N ALA A 224 -10.82 8.60 -6.80
CA ALA A 224 -10.50 7.99 -5.51
C ALA A 224 -10.91 6.52 -5.43
N ASN A 225 -10.25 5.78 -4.54
CA ASN A 225 -10.49 4.36 -4.25
C ASN A 225 -10.15 3.40 -5.39
N VAL A 226 -9.99 2.12 -5.07
CA VAL A 226 -9.89 1.03 -6.04
C VAL A 226 -11.31 0.68 -6.52
N ASN A 227 -11.74 1.22 -7.67
CA ASN A 227 -13.07 0.95 -8.22
C ASN A 227 -13.02 -0.03 -9.40
N CYS A 228 -14.19 -0.28 -10.02
CA CYS A 228 -14.38 -1.19 -11.16
C CYS A 228 -13.28 -1.03 -12.22
N GLU A 229 -13.01 0.21 -12.63
CA GLU A 229 -12.08 0.53 -13.72
C GLU A 229 -10.59 0.42 -13.32
N LYS A 230 -10.29 0.18 -12.03
CA LYS A 230 -8.92 -0.14 -11.59
C LYS A 230 -8.51 -1.55 -12.04
N CYS A 231 -9.44 -2.49 -11.98
CA CYS A 231 -9.23 -3.89 -12.39
C CYS A 231 -9.71 -4.15 -13.83
N HIS A 232 -10.84 -3.54 -14.22
CA HIS A 232 -11.45 -3.71 -15.54
C HIS A 232 -11.06 -2.64 -16.57
N GLY A 233 -10.12 -1.75 -16.22
CA GLY A 233 -9.63 -0.69 -17.08
C GLY A 233 -10.67 0.37 -17.46
N PRO A 234 -10.33 1.29 -18.37
CA PRO A 234 -11.24 2.35 -18.82
C PRO A 234 -12.48 1.76 -19.49
N GLY A 235 -13.68 2.13 -19.01
CA GLY A 235 -14.96 1.52 -19.40
C GLY A 235 -15.70 2.16 -20.58
N GLU A 236 -15.23 3.28 -21.14
CA GLU A 236 -15.99 4.08 -22.12
C GLU A 236 -16.44 3.28 -23.34
N GLU A 237 -15.52 2.60 -24.00
CA GLU A 237 -15.84 1.84 -25.21
C GLU A 237 -16.76 0.66 -24.89
N HIS A 238 -16.54 -0.01 -23.75
CA HIS A 238 -17.40 -1.10 -23.30
C HIS A 238 -18.83 -0.62 -23.07
N VAL A 239 -19.01 0.50 -22.35
CA VAL A 239 -20.34 1.08 -22.10
C VAL A 239 -21.01 1.51 -23.40
N ARG A 240 -20.25 2.12 -24.32
CA ARG A 240 -20.76 2.52 -25.65
C ARG A 240 -21.30 1.31 -26.41
N GLN A 241 -20.57 0.20 -26.42
CA GLN A 241 -20.97 -1.04 -27.07
C GLN A 241 -22.16 -1.69 -26.35
N ALA A 242 -22.15 -1.77 -25.01
CA ALA A 242 -23.23 -2.32 -24.20
C ALA A 242 -24.57 -1.61 -24.38
N ARG A 243 -24.55 -0.30 -24.60
CA ARG A 243 -25.77 0.47 -24.89
C ARG A 243 -26.28 0.29 -26.32
N ALA A 244 -25.40 -0.04 -27.27
CA ALA A 244 -25.73 -0.14 -28.68
C ALA A 244 -26.04 -1.58 -29.15
N MET A 245 -25.48 -2.58 -28.48
CA MET A 245 -25.51 -3.98 -28.89
C MET A 245 -26.42 -4.80 -27.97
N LYS A 246 -27.08 -5.81 -28.54
CA LYS A 246 -27.85 -6.80 -27.76
C LYS A 246 -26.94 -7.74 -26.96
N GLU A 247 -25.76 -8.02 -27.50
CA GLU A 247 -24.74 -8.91 -26.93
C GLU A 247 -23.38 -8.20 -26.98
N PRO A 248 -23.09 -7.31 -26.02
CA PRO A 248 -21.79 -6.63 -25.98
C PRO A 248 -20.67 -7.57 -25.55
N PRO A 249 -19.39 -7.19 -25.78
CA PRO A 249 -18.27 -7.98 -25.29
C PRO A 249 -18.35 -8.22 -23.78
N PRO A 250 -18.00 -9.42 -23.31
CA PRO A 250 -18.15 -9.81 -21.90
C PRO A 250 -17.20 -9.07 -20.95
N PHE A 251 -16.19 -8.37 -21.47
CA PHE A 251 -15.17 -7.69 -20.68
C PHE A 251 -14.90 -6.28 -21.25
N SER A 252 -14.54 -5.34 -20.37
CA SER A 252 -14.11 -4.00 -20.77
C SER A 252 -12.67 -4.00 -21.25
N VAL A 253 -11.76 -4.49 -20.39
CA VAL A 253 -10.40 -4.89 -20.77
C VAL A 253 -10.16 -6.35 -20.42
N GLY A 254 -9.16 -6.94 -21.05
CA GLY A 254 -8.78 -8.33 -20.84
C GLY A 254 -9.29 -9.25 -21.94
N SER A 255 -9.29 -10.55 -21.65
CA SER A 255 -9.72 -11.57 -22.60
C SER A 255 -10.38 -12.74 -21.88
N SER A 256 -11.12 -13.56 -22.62
CA SER A 256 -11.64 -14.83 -22.12
C SER A 256 -10.54 -15.83 -21.73
N LYS A 257 -9.27 -15.53 -22.00
CA LYS A 257 -8.08 -16.34 -21.69
C LYS A 257 -7.29 -15.77 -20.50
N TRP A 258 -7.92 -14.99 -19.63
CA TRP A 258 -7.28 -14.50 -18.42
C TRP A 258 -6.77 -15.68 -17.57
N ASP A 259 -5.46 -15.86 -17.54
CA ASP A 259 -4.78 -16.96 -16.86
C ASP A 259 -4.38 -16.58 -15.42
N SER A 260 -3.91 -17.58 -14.67
CA SER A 260 -3.47 -17.38 -13.28
C SER A 260 -2.37 -16.33 -13.18
N GLU A 261 -1.39 -16.34 -14.08
CA GLU A 261 -0.27 -15.39 -14.07
C GLU A 261 -0.75 -13.95 -14.25
N SER A 262 -1.65 -13.70 -15.22
CA SER A 262 -2.24 -12.37 -15.45
C SER A 262 -3.03 -11.88 -14.22
N GLU A 263 -3.75 -12.76 -13.53
CA GLU A 263 -4.49 -12.39 -12.31
C GLU A 263 -3.56 -12.07 -11.14
N ILE A 264 -2.54 -12.90 -10.93
CA ILE A 264 -1.54 -12.68 -9.88
C ILE A 264 -0.81 -11.36 -10.12
N GLN A 265 -0.46 -11.04 -11.36
CA GLN A 265 0.15 -9.76 -11.71
C GLN A 265 -0.80 -8.58 -11.38
N LEU A 266 -2.07 -8.66 -11.80
CA LEU A 266 -3.07 -7.62 -11.55
C LEU A 266 -3.27 -7.36 -10.05
N CYS A 267 -3.43 -8.41 -9.25
CA CYS A 267 -3.60 -8.27 -7.80
C CYS A 267 -2.29 -7.82 -7.13
N GLY A 268 -1.16 -8.38 -7.57
CA GLY A 268 0.17 -8.18 -7.01
C GLY A 268 0.77 -6.80 -7.28
N ASP A 269 0.23 -6.04 -8.23
CA ASP A 269 0.53 -4.62 -8.41
C ASP A 269 0.38 -3.82 -7.10
N CYS A 270 -0.65 -4.15 -6.31
CA CYS A 270 -0.96 -3.53 -5.02
C CYS A 270 -0.63 -4.46 -3.84
N HIS A 271 -1.00 -5.74 -3.93
CA HIS A 271 -0.76 -6.74 -2.88
C HIS A 271 0.69 -7.30 -2.85
N ARG A 272 1.55 -6.73 -3.69
CA ARG A 272 2.98 -6.99 -3.87
C ARG A 272 3.33 -8.39 -4.38
N LEU A 273 4.19 -8.39 -5.39
CA LEU A 273 4.82 -9.57 -5.95
C LEU A 273 6.17 -9.86 -5.29
N PRO A 274 6.71 -11.09 -5.43
CA PRO A 274 8.01 -11.46 -4.88
C PRO A 274 9.17 -10.53 -5.28
N GLU A 275 9.14 -9.93 -6.48
CA GLU A 275 10.17 -9.02 -6.98
C GLU A 275 10.31 -7.76 -6.12
N ALA A 276 9.27 -7.41 -5.36
CA ALA A 276 9.28 -6.28 -4.44
C ALA A 276 9.83 -6.62 -3.05
N ILE A 277 10.27 -7.87 -2.82
CA ILE A 277 10.72 -8.36 -1.51
C ILE A 277 12.22 -8.69 -1.55
N THR A 278 12.97 -8.21 -0.57
CA THR A 278 14.41 -8.51 -0.49
C THR A 278 14.68 -9.94 0.00
N LEU A 279 15.83 -10.50 -0.37
CA LEU A 279 16.28 -11.81 0.15
C LEU A 279 16.42 -11.82 1.69
N LYS A 280 16.67 -10.65 2.31
CA LYS A 280 16.70 -10.54 3.76
C LYS A 280 15.30 -10.72 4.36
N GLU A 281 14.31 -10.00 3.83
CA GLU A 281 12.92 -10.11 4.27
C GLU A 281 12.37 -11.53 4.09
N LEU A 282 12.65 -12.16 2.95
CA LEU A 282 12.24 -13.55 2.68
C LEU A 282 12.78 -14.56 3.71
N ARG A 283 13.98 -14.33 4.24
CA ARG A 283 14.67 -15.26 5.16
C ARG A 283 14.41 -14.96 6.63
N GLU A 284 14.45 -13.69 7.01
CA GLU A 284 14.49 -13.27 8.42
C GLU A 284 13.13 -12.84 8.96
N TYR A 285 12.16 -12.51 8.08
CA TYR A 285 10.85 -11.99 8.50
C TYR A 285 9.68 -12.65 7.75
N PRO A 286 9.57 -13.99 7.77
CA PRO A 286 8.52 -14.70 7.01
C PRO A 286 7.11 -14.27 7.40
N ASP A 287 6.85 -14.03 8.70
CA ASP A 287 5.54 -13.61 9.20
C ASP A 287 5.12 -12.23 8.65
N LYS A 288 6.08 -11.36 8.35
CA LYS A 288 5.80 -10.05 7.72
C LYS A 288 5.36 -10.17 6.27
N LEU A 289 5.52 -11.34 5.64
CA LEU A 289 5.08 -11.60 4.28
C LEU A 289 3.60 -11.98 4.22
N ALA A 290 2.96 -12.31 5.34
CA ALA A 290 1.52 -12.65 5.36
C ALA A 290 0.63 -11.53 4.78
N ARG A 291 1.08 -10.27 4.90
CA ARG A 291 0.41 -9.10 4.30
C ARG A 291 0.62 -8.96 2.78
N PHE A 292 1.47 -9.80 2.18
CA PHE A 292 1.79 -9.84 0.74
C PHE A 292 1.35 -11.18 0.17
N GLN A 293 0.05 -11.32 -0.02
CA GLN A 293 -0.62 -12.58 -0.33
C GLN A 293 -0.02 -13.32 -1.54
N PRO A 294 0.32 -12.64 -2.67
CA PRO A 294 0.94 -13.31 -3.81
C PRO A 294 2.27 -14.00 -3.47
N VAL A 295 3.07 -13.42 -2.57
CA VAL A 295 4.37 -13.97 -2.18
C VAL A 295 4.22 -15.32 -1.50
N GLY A 296 3.22 -15.45 -0.62
CA GLY A 296 2.90 -16.73 0.02
C GLY A 296 2.26 -17.70 -0.96
N LEU A 297 1.28 -17.23 -1.75
CA LEU A 297 0.50 -18.08 -2.64
C LEU A 297 1.39 -18.78 -3.67
N LEU A 298 2.30 -18.04 -4.31
CA LEU A 298 3.25 -18.57 -5.29
C LEU A 298 4.20 -19.64 -4.73
N ARG A 299 4.32 -19.76 -3.40
CA ARG A 299 5.14 -20.76 -2.71
C ARG A 299 4.34 -21.97 -2.22
N SER A 300 3.01 -21.90 -2.30
CA SER A 300 2.13 -22.94 -1.80
C SER A 300 2.12 -24.13 -2.74
N GLN A 301 2.18 -25.34 -2.17
CA GLN A 301 2.21 -26.56 -2.98
C GLN A 301 0.94 -26.70 -3.84
N CYS A 302 -0.22 -26.32 -3.30
CA CYS A 302 -1.48 -26.32 -4.05
C CYS A 302 -1.44 -25.38 -5.27
N PHE A 303 -0.77 -24.23 -5.18
CA PHE A 303 -0.60 -23.34 -6.32
C PHE A 303 0.33 -23.97 -7.37
N ILE A 304 1.48 -24.50 -6.95
CA ILE A 304 2.48 -25.13 -7.83
C ILE A 304 1.89 -26.34 -8.55
N GLU A 305 1.19 -27.22 -7.83
CA GLU A 305 0.56 -28.43 -8.37
C GLU A 305 -0.69 -28.15 -9.21
N SER A 306 -1.27 -26.95 -9.11
CA SER A 306 -2.45 -26.58 -9.92
C SER A 306 -2.11 -26.33 -11.39
N GLU A 307 -0.83 -26.23 -11.75
CA GLU A 307 -0.35 -25.98 -13.12
C GLU A 307 -1.07 -24.79 -13.80
N GLY A 308 -1.31 -23.72 -13.04
CA GLY A 308 -1.95 -22.49 -13.52
C GLY A 308 -3.48 -22.45 -13.40
N ALA A 309 -4.10 -23.45 -12.76
CA ALA A 309 -5.53 -23.44 -12.49
C ALA A 309 -5.93 -22.60 -11.26
N LEU A 310 -5.05 -22.48 -10.26
CA LEU A 310 -5.33 -21.74 -9.03
C LEU A 310 -4.94 -20.26 -9.17
N ARG A 311 -5.81 -19.37 -8.70
CA ARG A 311 -5.64 -17.91 -8.72
C ARG A 311 -6.37 -17.28 -7.52
N CYS A 312 -6.26 -15.97 -7.33
CA CYS A 312 -6.91 -15.26 -6.22
C CYS A 312 -8.43 -15.51 -6.21
N THR A 313 -9.05 -15.44 -7.39
CA THR A 313 -10.49 -15.60 -7.59
C THR A 313 -10.99 -17.05 -7.50
N THR A 314 -10.08 -18.02 -7.36
CA THR A 314 -10.45 -19.39 -6.99
C THR A 314 -11.03 -19.45 -5.58
N CYS A 315 -10.55 -18.57 -4.67
CA CYS A 315 -10.98 -18.57 -3.27
C CYS A 315 -11.71 -17.29 -2.85
N HIS A 316 -11.47 -16.17 -3.55
CA HIS A 316 -12.01 -14.86 -3.16
C HIS A 316 -12.88 -14.25 -4.25
N ASN A 317 -14.08 -13.82 -3.89
CA ASN A 317 -14.85 -12.92 -4.74
C ASN A 317 -14.27 -11.50 -4.61
N PRO A 318 -13.69 -10.90 -5.68
CA PRO A 318 -13.02 -9.61 -5.60
C PRO A 318 -13.98 -8.43 -5.37
N HIS A 319 -15.29 -8.66 -5.46
CA HIS A 319 -16.33 -7.67 -5.18
C HIS A 319 -16.89 -7.76 -3.75
N GLN A 320 -16.70 -8.88 -3.04
CA GLN A 320 -17.36 -9.13 -1.76
C GLN A 320 -16.37 -9.05 -0.60
N THR A 321 -16.76 -8.40 0.50
CA THR A 321 -15.93 -8.30 1.69
C THR A 321 -15.71 -9.67 2.32
N ILE A 322 -14.46 -9.99 2.62
CA ILE A 322 -14.08 -11.31 3.14
C ILE A 322 -14.73 -11.65 4.48
N SER A 323 -14.96 -10.62 5.32
CA SER A 323 -15.61 -10.77 6.62
C SER A 323 -17.10 -11.07 6.53
N ASP A 324 -17.71 -10.88 5.37
CA ASP A 324 -19.14 -11.16 5.16
C ASP A 324 -19.39 -12.63 4.78
N MET A 325 -18.32 -13.37 4.45
CA MET A 325 -18.37 -14.81 4.19
C MET A 325 -18.14 -15.58 5.49
N SER A 326 -18.92 -16.64 5.69
CA SER A 326 -18.76 -17.56 6.81
C SER A 326 -17.49 -18.41 6.70
N GLU A 327 -17.00 -18.91 7.84
CA GLU A 327 -15.86 -19.82 7.86
C GLU A 327 -16.12 -21.09 7.02
N THR A 328 -17.35 -21.61 7.05
CA THR A 328 -17.76 -22.76 6.23
C THR A 328 -17.67 -22.47 4.74
N GLU A 329 -18.06 -21.27 4.29
CA GLU A 329 -17.91 -20.87 2.88
C GLU A 329 -16.44 -20.75 2.48
N HIS A 330 -15.57 -20.24 3.35
CA HIS A 330 -14.12 -20.21 3.06
C HIS A 330 -13.53 -21.60 2.98
N ILE A 331 -13.90 -22.50 3.89
CA ILE A 331 -13.43 -23.89 3.90
C ILE A 331 -13.93 -24.67 2.69
N ALA A 332 -15.11 -24.33 2.16
CA ALA A 332 -15.66 -24.93 0.95
C ALA A 332 -14.66 -24.88 -0.22
N ASN A 333 -13.94 -23.76 -0.38
CA ASN A 333 -12.91 -23.60 -1.41
C ASN A 333 -11.76 -24.60 -1.26
N CYS A 334 -11.36 -24.94 -0.02
CA CYS A 334 -10.30 -25.91 0.23
C CYS A 334 -10.74 -27.33 -0.14
N ILE A 335 -11.98 -27.69 0.24
CA ILE A 335 -12.54 -29.03 0.01
C ILE A 335 -13.03 -29.24 -1.41
N GLU A 336 -12.95 -28.26 -2.32
CA GLU A 336 -13.11 -28.52 -3.76
C GLU A 336 -12.02 -29.47 -4.27
N CYS A 337 -10.78 -29.29 -3.80
CA CYS A 337 -9.62 -30.10 -4.18
C CYS A 337 -9.25 -31.15 -3.12
N HIS A 338 -9.46 -30.88 -1.83
CA HIS A 338 -9.06 -31.77 -0.72
C HIS A 338 -10.18 -32.71 -0.22
N GLN A 339 -10.98 -33.26 -1.13
CA GLN A 339 -12.07 -34.19 -0.77
C GLN A 339 -11.55 -35.56 -0.30
N PRO A 340 -12.01 -36.10 0.85
CA PRO A 340 -11.55 -37.37 1.40
C PRO A 340 -11.60 -38.56 0.43
N GLU A 341 -12.63 -38.62 -0.41
CA GLU A 341 -12.93 -39.81 -1.22
C GLU A 341 -12.54 -39.66 -2.70
N LYS A 342 -12.10 -38.47 -3.14
CA LYS A 342 -11.87 -38.17 -4.56
C LYS A 342 -10.57 -37.42 -4.85
N SER A 343 -9.91 -36.90 -3.81
CA SER A 343 -8.71 -36.09 -3.96
C SER A 343 -7.49 -36.93 -4.31
N ALA A 344 -6.73 -36.48 -5.32
CA ALA A 344 -5.35 -36.94 -5.55
C ALA A 344 -4.35 -36.30 -4.57
N HIS A 345 -4.77 -35.26 -3.84
CA HIS A 345 -4.00 -34.57 -2.81
C HIS A 345 -4.18 -35.20 -1.42
N VAL A 346 -3.20 -34.95 -0.55
CA VAL A 346 -3.21 -35.43 0.84
C VAL A 346 -4.40 -34.84 1.59
N SER A 347 -5.23 -35.72 2.16
CA SER A 347 -6.31 -35.32 3.06
C SER A 347 -5.75 -35.04 4.46
N CYS A 348 -6.26 -34.00 5.11
CA CYS A 348 -5.83 -33.63 6.46
C CYS A 348 -6.21 -34.74 7.46
N PRO A 349 -5.27 -35.24 8.29
CA PRO A 349 -5.53 -36.31 9.24
C PRO A 349 -6.31 -35.85 10.49
N VAL A 350 -6.43 -34.53 10.71
CA VAL A 350 -7.10 -33.94 11.88
C VAL A 350 -8.58 -33.72 11.61
N SER A 351 -8.89 -33.01 10.53
CA SER A 351 -10.25 -32.75 10.07
C SER A 351 -10.23 -32.57 8.55
N THR A 352 -11.19 -33.17 7.87
CA THR A 352 -11.30 -33.09 6.41
C THR A 352 -12.30 -32.06 5.92
N THR A 353 -13.04 -31.43 6.83
CA THR A 353 -14.17 -30.55 6.50
C THR A 353 -14.19 -29.25 7.30
N GLU A 354 -13.35 -29.11 8.33
CA GLU A 354 -13.40 -27.98 9.28
C GLU A 354 -12.00 -27.54 9.75
N GLY A 355 -11.85 -26.28 10.15
CA GLY A 355 -10.65 -25.76 10.80
C GLY A 355 -9.40 -25.62 9.92
N CYS A 356 -9.51 -25.78 8.60
CA CYS A 356 -8.36 -25.80 7.70
C CYS A 356 -7.50 -24.52 7.80
N ILE A 357 -8.15 -23.35 7.85
CA ILE A 357 -7.50 -22.03 7.85
C ILE A 357 -6.62 -21.83 9.10
N GLN A 358 -7.04 -22.34 10.25
CA GLN A 358 -6.32 -22.13 11.52
C GLN A 358 -4.91 -22.74 11.48
N CYS A 359 -4.78 -23.95 10.91
CA CYS A 359 -3.50 -24.65 10.83
C CYS A 359 -2.74 -24.36 9.53
N HIS A 360 -3.46 -24.14 8.42
CA HIS A 360 -2.84 -24.01 7.09
C HIS A 360 -2.60 -22.58 6.62
N MET A 361 -3.30 -21.60 7.21
CA MET A 361 -3.21 -20.18 6.89
C MET A 361 -3.27 -19.35 8.18
N PRO A 362 -2.38 -19.60 9.16
CA PRO A 362 -2.45 -18.93 10.45
C PRO A 362 -2.36 -17.41 10.30
N LYS A 363 -3.04 -16.71 11.20
CA LYS A 363 -3.06 -15.24 11.23
C LYS A 363 -1.82 -14.73 11.97
N TYR A 364 -1.02 -13.91 11.31
CA TYR A 364 0.16 -13.27 11.90
C TYR A 364 -0.14 -11.82 12.27
N ASP A 365 -0.01 -11.46 13.55
CA ASP A 365 -0.17 -10.08 14.01
C ASP A 365 1.06 -9.24 13.63
N PHE A 366 0.82 -8.21 12.82
CA PHE A 366 1.89 -7.34 12.38
C PHE A 366 2.23 -6.31 13.47
N GLU A 367 3.44 -6.42 14.03
CA GLU A 367 3.99 -5.51 15.05
C GLU A 367 3.13 -5.36 16.33
N SER A 368 2.35 -6.40 16.66
CA SER A 368 1.40 -6.40 17.78
C SER A 368 0.35 -5.29 17.68
N LEU A 369 0.10 -4.78 16.47
CA LEU A 369 -0.82 -3.67 16.23
C LEU A 369 -2.28 -4.12 16.19
N GLY A 370 -2.54 -5.44 16.18
CA GLY A 370 -3.89 -6.00 16.09
C GLY A 370 -4.39 -6.16 14.65
N THR A 371 -3.54 -5.82 13.67
CA THR A 371 -3.83 -6.02 12.25
C THR A 371 -3.16 -7.30 11.78
N GLY A 372 -3.86 -8.42 12.01
CA GLY A 372 -3.35 -9.72 11.59
C GLY A 372 -3.75 -10.06 10.15
N PHE A 373 -2.83 -10.66 9.40
CA PHE A 373 -3.08 -11.16 8.05
C PHE A 373 -2.93 -12.68 8.04
N HIS A 374 -3.83 -13.37 7.33
CA HIS A 374 -3.70 -14.81 7.11
C HIS A 374 -2.53 -15.09 6.16
N ASP A 375 -1.66 -16.03 6.53
CA ASP A 375 -0.59 -16.48 5.66
C ASP A 375 -1.16 -17.17 4.42
N HIS A 376 -0.74 -16.71 3.25
CA HIS A 376 -1.10 -17.32 1.97
C HIS A 376 -0.03 -18.30 1.50
N TRP A 377 1.02 -18.56 2.28
CA TRP A 377 1.88 -19.73 2.09
C TRP A 377 1.24 -20.98 2.70
N ILE A 378 0.20 -21.46 2.02
CA ILE A 378 -0.70 -22.53 2.45
C ILE A 378 0.07 -23.85 2.60
N ARG A 379 0.24 -24.31 3.83
CA ARG A 379 0.96 -25.55 4.20
C ARG A 379 0.65 -25.95 5.64
N VAL A 380 1.02 -27.15 6.07
CA VAL A 380 0.96 -27.49 7.51
C VAL A 380 2.03 -26.70 8.26
N HIS A 381 1.63 -25.85 9.22
CA HIS A 381 2.57 -25.14 10.09
C HIS A 381 2.96 -26.03 11.29
N PRO A 382 4.25 -26.16 11.65
CA PRO A 382 4.69 -27.02 12.76
C PRO A 382 4.17 -26.62 14.16
N GLU A 383 3.65 -25.42 14.31
CA GLU A 383 3.19 -24.84 15.58
C GLU A 383 1.66 -24.71 15.68
N GLY A 384 0.92 -25.33 14.73
CA GLY A 384 -0.55 -25.32 14.66
C GLY A 384 -1.19 -26.64 15.09
#